data_AF-A0A9E0XJP3-F1
#
_entry.id   AF-A0A9E0XJP3-F1
#
_cell.length_a   1.000
_cell.length_b   1.000
_cell.length_c   1.000
_cell.angle_alpha   90.00
_cell.angle_beta   90.00
_cell.angle_gamma   90.00
#
_symmetry.space_group_name_H-M   'P 1'
#
loop_
_entity.id
_entity.type
_entity.pdbx_description
1 polymer ?
#
loop_
_entity_poly.entity_id
_entity_poly.type
_entity_poly.pdbx_seq_one_letter_code
_entity_poly.pdbx_strand_id
1 'polypeptide(L)'
;QSTIIPTLDGLLGITHTQDELYHYLREMRDYMPPKAREFVSYVENASKVRPFVQEHLECRELYNSCVTLINRFRQTHLGYAAAYIQKQHQDSTGNPTAVGTGGTPFMSYLKKHKDETESFLLKT
;
A
#
# COMPACT_ATOMS: atom_id res chain seq x y z
N GLN A 1 11.55 7.59 1.78
CA GLN A 1 10.46 6.59 1.79
C GLN A 1 10.70 5.52 0.74
N SER A 2 10.20 4.29 0.92
CA SER A 2 10.39 3.16 -0.02
C SER A 2 9.52 3.30 -1.28
N THR A 3 10.06 2.93 -2.44
CA THR A 3 9.36 2.98 -3.74
C THR A 3 8.84 1.63 -4.23
N ILE A 4 9.16 0.53 -3.54
CA ILE A 4 8.85 -0.84 -4.00
C ILE A 4 7.33 -1.05 -4.08
N ILE A 5 6.61 -0.87 -2.97
CA ILE A 5 5.16 -1.08 -2.95
C ILE A 5 4.42 -0.10 -3.89
N PRO A 6 4.72 1.22 -3.90
CA PRO A 6 4.12 2.14 -4.86
C PRO A 6 4.33 1.74 -6.33
N THR A 7 5.50 1.20 -6.66
CA THR A 7 5.79 0.71 -8.02
C THR A 7 4.94 -0.51 -8.35
N LEU A 8 4.84 -1.47 -7.42
CA LEU A 8 4.04 -2.69 -7.62
C LEU A 8 2.55 -2.39 -7.71
N ASP A 9 2.05 -1.42 -6.92
CA ASP A 9 0.67 -0.95 -6.99
C ASP A 9 0.39 -0.37 -8.38
N GLY A 10 1.25 0.53 -8.86
CA GLY A 10 1.15 1.09 -10.21
C GLY A 10 1.24 0.02 -11.31
N LEU A 11 2.15 -0.95 -11.17
CA LEU A 11 2.31 -2.04 -12.12
C LEU A 11 1.04 -2.90 -12.19
N LEU A 12 0.47 -3.29 -11.06
CA LEU A 12 -0.70 -4.17 -11.00
C LEU A 12 -2.03 -3.40 -11.09
N GLY A 13 -2.00 -2.08 -11.25
CA GLY A 13 -3.20 -1.24 -11.30
C GLY A 13 -4.00 -1.26 -10.00
N ILE A 14 -3.33 -1.41 -8.85
CA ILE A 14 -3.94 -1.28 -7.52
C ILE A 14 -4.05 0.22 -7.22
N THR A 15 -5.27 0.69 -7.00
CA THR A 15 -5.55 2.09 -6.68
C THR A 15 -6.19 2.22 -5.31
N HIS A 16 -6.05 3.40 -4.71
CA HIS A 16 -6.52 3.71 -3.38
C HIS A 16 -7.59 4.80 -3.43
N THR A 17 -8.65 4.66 -2.64
CA THR A 17 -9.74 5.65 -2.56
C THR A 17 -9.17 7.00 -2.16
N GLN A 18 -9.57 8.06 -2.87
CA GLN A 18 -9.09 9.43 -2.64
C GLN A 18 -9.77 10.06 -1.41
N ASP A 19 -9.35 9.64 -0.23
CA ASP A 19 -9.76 10.17 1.06
C ASP A 19 -8.60 10.88 1.78
N GLU A 20 -8.82 11.31 3.02
CA GLU A 20 -7.77 11.94 3.83
C GLU A 20 -6.52 11.05 3.94
N LEU A 21 -6.70 9.73 4.04
CA LEU A 21 -5.61 8.77 4.12
C LEU A 21 -4.80 8.66 2.82
N TYR A 22 -5.42 8.92 1.68
CA TYR A 22 -4.73 9.01 0.38
C TYR A 22 -3.78 10.19 0.31
N HIS A 23 -4.10 11.34 0.92
CA HIS A 23 -3.21 12.49 0.92
C HIS A 23 -1.86 12.17 1.57
N TYR A 24 -1.87 11.46 2.71
CA TYR A 24 -0.64 11.00 3.35
C TYR A 24 0.17 10.04 2.45
N LEU A 25 -0.48 9.13 1.72
CA LEU A 25 0.19 8.26 0.75
C LEU A 25 0.92 9.09 -0.32
N ARG A 26 0.31 10.18 -0.78
CA ARG A 26 0.90 11.07 -1.78
C ARG A 26 2.05 11.90 -1.19
N GLU A 27 1.90 12.45 0.01
CA GLU A 27 2.97 13.15 0.71
C GLU A 27 4.20 12.26 0.94
N MET A 28 4.02 10.95 1.18
CA MET A 28 5.15 10.03 1.31
C MET A 28 6.03 9.98 0.04
N ARG A 29 5.50 10.34 -1.13
CA ARG A 29 6.29 10.45 -2.37
C ARG A 29 7.24 11.63 -2.35
N ASP A 30 6.95 12.68 -1.58
CA ASP A 30 7.83 13.84 -1.46
C ASP A 30 9.16 13.52 -0.77
N TYR A 31 9.17 12.45 0.02
CA TYR A 31 10.35 11.88 0.65
C TYR A 31 11.08 10.84 -0.21
N MET A 32 10.73 10.70 -1.49
CA MET A 32 11.45 9.86 -2.46
C MET A 32 12.40 10.73 -3.31
N PRO A 33 13.60 10.23 -3.67
CA PRO A 33 14.47 10.90 -4.64
C PRO A 33 13.73 11.17 -5.96
N PRO A 34 13.97 12.30 -6.65
CA PRO A 34 13.20 12.70 -7.83
C PRO A 34 13.06 11.62 -8.90
N LYS A 35 14.18 11.00 -9.32
CA LYS A 35 14.19 9.92 -10.32
C LYS A 35 13.36 8.70 -9.90
N ALA A 36 13.35 8.35 -8.61
CA ALA A 36 12.57 7.24 -8.10
C ALA A 36 11.07 7.56 -8.12
N ARG A 37 10.70 8.81 -7.80
CA ARG A 37 9.32 9.30 -7.87
C ARG A 37 8.81 9.32 -9.31
N GLU A 38 9.63 9.79 -10.25
CA GLU A 38 9.35 9.80 -11.69
C GLU A 38 9.11 8.38 -12.20
N PHE A 39 9.95 7.43 -11.80
CA PHE A 39 9.79 6.02 -12.17
C PHE A 39 8.46 5.44 -11.67
N VAL A 40 8.09 5.67 -10.41
CA VAL A 40 6.79 5.23 -9.88
C VAL A 40 5.64 5.83 -10.70
N SER A 41 5.69 7.14 -10.99
CA SER A 41 4.68 7.81 -11.81
C SER A 41 4.62 7.24 -13.23
N TYR A 42 5.77 6.92 -13.83
CA TYR A 42 5.82 6.31 -15.15
C TYR A 42 5.13 4.95 -15.15
N VAL A 43 5.46 4.07 -14.20
CA VAL A 43 4.86 2.72 -14.11
C VAL A 43 3.35 2.81 -13.87
N GLU A 44 2.92 3.68 -12.95
CA GLU A 44 1.50 3.93 -12.63
C GLU A 44 0.68 4.34 -13.86
N ASN A 45 1.24 5.18 -14.75
CA ASN A 45 0.54 5.67 -15.94
C ASN A 45 0.67 4.76 -17.16
N ALA A 46 1.80 4.05 -17.30
CA ALA A 46 2.11 3.26 -18.48
C ALA A 46 1.60 1.82 -18.39
N SER A 47 1.42 1.27 -17.18
CA SER A 47 1.09 -0.14 -17.03
C SER A 47 -0.24 -0.51 -17.70
N LYS A 48 -0.22 -1.63 -18.41
CA LYS A 48 -1.39 -2.29 -19.01
C LYS A 48 -1.65 -3.67 -18.45
N VAL A 49 -0.96 -4.06 -17.37
CA VAL A 49 -1.07 -5.41 -16.79
C VAL A 49 -2.52 -5.69 -16.42
N ARG A 50 -3.15 -4.88 -15.54
CA ARG A 50 -4.51 -5.17 -15.06
C ARG A 50 -5.54 -5.31 -16.20
N PRO A 51 -5.65 -4.36 -17.16
CA PRO A 51 -6.54 -4.54 -18.32
C PRO A 51 -6.23 -5.81 -19.11
N PHE A 52 -4.95 -6.09 -19.36
CA PHE A 52 -4.54 -7.30 -20.08
C PHE A 52 -5.02 -8.58 -19.36
N VAL A 53 -4.82 -8.71 -18.04
CA VAL A 53 -5.26 -9.91 -17.29
C VAL A 53 -6.78 -10.02 -17.14
N GLN A 54 -7.50 -8.91 -17.23
CA GLN A 54 -8.97 -8.95 -17.23
C GLN A 54 -9.50 -9.64 -18.50
N GLU A 55 -8.78 -9.54 -19.62
CA GLU A 55 -9.12 -10.16 -20.90
C GLU A 55 -8.54 -11.57 -21.08
N HIS A 56 -7.50 -11.94 -20.32
CA HIS A 56 -6.78 -13.22 -20.44
C HIS A 56 -6.88 -14.04 -19.15
N LEU A 57 -7.83 -14.99 -19.12
CA LEU A 57 -8.16 -15.82 -17.96
C LEU A 57 -6.96 -16.61 -17.43
N GLU A 58 -6.13 -17.14 -18.33
CA GLU A 58 -4.94 -17.94 -18.05
C GLU A 58 -3.88 -17.20 -17.22
N CYS A 59 -3.89 -15.87 -17.23
CA CYS A 59 -2.95 -15.06 -16.46
C CYS A 59 -3.53 -14.59 -15.11
N ARG A 60 -4.84 -14.79 -14.85
CA ARG A 60 -5.50 -14.25 -13.65
C ARG A 60 -4.95 -14.84 -12.36
N GLU A 61 -4.61 -16.12 -12.34
CA GLU A 61 -4.02 -16.77 -11.17
C GLU A 61 -2.66 -16.17 -10.82
N LEU A 62 -1.82 -15.89 -11.83
CA LEU A 62 -0.53 -15.24 -11.63
C LEU A 62 -0.70 -13.82 -11.09
N TYR A 63 -1.62 -13.05 -11.67
CA TYR A 63 -1.95 -11.71 -11.16
C TYR A 63 -2.45 -11.74 -9.71
N ASN A 64 -3.41 -12.62 -9.41
CA ASN A 64 -3.96 -12.78 -8.07
C ASN A 64 -2.88 -13.23 -7.07
N SER A 65 -1.92 -14.05 -7.49
CA SER A 65 -0.77 -14.43 -6.66
C SER A 65 0.08 -13.21 -6.29
N CYS A 66 0.36 -12.33 -7.25
CA CYS A 66 1.08 -11.08 -6.98
C CYS A 66 0.31 -10.15 -6.03
N VAL A 67 -1.00 -9.94 -6.25
CA VAL A 67 -1.86 -9.14 -5.37
C VAL A 67 -1.88 -9.72 -3.96
N THR A 68 -1.98 -11.05 -3.83
CA THR A 68 -1.97 -11.76 -2.54
C THR A 68 -0.65 -11.57 -1.79
N LEU A 69 0.49 -11.62 -2.49
CA LEU A 69 1.80 -11.38 -1.87
C LEU A 69 1.95 -9.95 -1.35
N ILE A 70 1.44 -8.95 -2.09
CA ILE A 70 1.40 -7.56 -1.64
C ILE A 70 0.49 -7.42 -0.41
N ASN A 71 -0.69 -8.05 -0.44
CA ASN A 71 -1.62 -8.03 0.69
C ASN A 71 -0.98 -8.65 1.94
N ARG A 72 -0.28 -9.78 1.79
CA ARG A 72 0.46 -10.44 2.87
C ARG A 72 1.54 -9.53 3.45
N PHE A 73 2.31 -8.84 2.60
CA PHE A 73 3.28 -7.84 3.05
C PHE A 73 2.61 -6.75 3.90
N ARG A 74 1.49 -6.19 3.42
CA ARG A 74 0.72 -5.15 4.14
C ARG A 74 0.17 -5.67 5.47
N GLN A 75 -0.29 -6.92 5.52
CA GLN A 75 -0.76 -7.57 6.74
C GLN A 75 0.36 -7.77 7.77
N THR A 76 1.53 -8.28 7.33
CA THR A 76 2.69 -8.42 8.21
C THR A 76 3.15 -7.05 8.74
N HIS A 77 3.19 -6.03 7.87
CA HIS A 77 3.55 -4.67 8.27
C HIS A 77 2.58 -4.08 9.30
N LEU A 78 1.26 -4.26 9.10
CA LEU A 78 0.24 -3.87 10.08
C LEU A 78 0.43 -4.59 11.42
N GLY A 79 0.74 -5.90 11.39
CA GLY A 79 1.03 -6.68 12.59
C GLY A 79 2.25 -6.17 13.35
N TYR A 80 3.32 -5.78 12.65
CA TYR A 80 4.49 -5.17 13.26
C TYR A 80 4.18 -3.79 13.85
N ALA A 81 3.43 -2.96 13.14
CA ALA A 81 3.02 -1.66 13.67
C ALA A 81 2.17 -1.81 14.95
N ALA A 82 1.29 -2.81 15.00
CA ALA A 82 0.53 -3.11 16.21
C ALA A 82 1.44 -3.57 17.36
N ALA A 83 2.35 -4.51 17.11
CA ALA A 83 3.18 -5.13 18.15
C ALA A 83 4.26 -4.21 18.70
N TYR A 84 4.92 -3.44 17.83
CA TYR A 84 6.10 -2.65 18.18
C TYR A 84 5.82 -1.16 18.37
N ILE A 85 4.68 -0.65 17.92
CA ILE A 85 4.31 0.76 18.10
C ILE A 85 3.11 0.84 19.01
N GLN A 86 1.94 0.35 18.56
CA GLN A 86 0.69 0.54 19.29
C GLN A 86 0.73 -0.05 20.70
N LYS A 87 1.17 -1.31 20.83
CA LYS A 87 1.21 -2.01 22.12
C LYS A 87 2.26 -1.43 23.07
N GLN A 88 3.44 -1.07 22.56
CA GLN A 88 4.52 -0.51 23.40
C GLN A 88 4.20 0.89 23.92
N HIS A 89 3.44 1.70 23.16
CA HIS A 89 3.04 3.05 23.60
C HIS A 89 2.01 3.05 24.73
N GLN A 90 1.20 1.98 24.87
CA GLN A 90 0.23 1.86 25.97
C GLN A 90 0.89 1.72 27.35
N ASP A 91 2.16 1.31 27.40
CA ASP A 91 2.92 1.15 28.65
C ASP A 91 3.62 2.45 29.09
N SER A 92 3.49 3.55 28.32
CA SER A 92 4.15 4.84 28.58
C SER A 92 3.15 5.99 28.60
N THR A 93 3.02 6.70 29.73
CA THR A 93 2.03 7.77 29.96
C THR A 93 2.33 9.10 29.23
N GLY A 94 3.40 9.17 28.44
CA GLY A 94 3.95 10.43 27.91
C GLY A 94 3.68 10.74 26.44
N ASN A 95 3.22 9.78 25.62
CA ASN A 95 3.10 9.97 24.16
C ASN A 95 1.66 9.72 23.65
N PRO A 96 1.10 10.62 22.81
CA PRO A 96 -0.19 10.41 22.16
C PRO A 96 -0.20 9.11 21.32
N THR A 97 -1.18 8.25 21.57
CA THR A 97 -1.24 6.88 21.02
C THR A 97 -1.88 6.77 19.63
N ALA A 98 -2.40 7.86 19.09
CA ALA A 98 -3.24 7.85 17.90
C ALA A 98 -2.50 8.17 16.59
N VAL A 99 -1.28 8.70 16.68
CA VAL A 99 -0.57 9.31 15.54
C VAL A 99 0.84 8.71 15.42
N GLY A 100 1.16 8.15 14.26
CA GLY A 100 2.48 7.60 13.97
C GLY A 100 3.51 8.70 13.70
N THR A 101 4.78 8.33 13.51
CA THR A 101 5.88 9.27 13.26
C THR A 101 5.71 10.11 11.99
N GLY A 102 4.84 9.69 11.06
CA GLY A 102 4.45 10.43 9.87
C GLY A 102 3.19 11.29 10.02
N GLY A 103 2.68 11.53 11.23
CA GLY A 103 1.47 12.34 11.45
C GLY A 103 0.15 11.62 11.13
N THR A 104 0.20 10.33 10.79
CA THR A 104 -0.96 9.54 10.35
C THR A 104 -1.61 8.73 11.46
N PRO A 105 -2.93 8.49 11.40
CA PRO A 105 -3.55 7.39 12.14
C PRO A 105 -3.10 6.05 11.53
N PHE A 106 -1.85 5.68 11.80
CA PHE A 106 -1.09 4.67 11.04
C PHE A 106 -1.76 3.31 11.02
N MET A 107 -2.47 2.92 12.08
CA MET A 107 -3.23 1.66 12.12
C MET A 107 -4.38 1.67 11.12
N SER A 108 -5.19 2.73 11.09
CA SER A 108 -6.28 2.90 10.12
C SER A 108 -5.74 3.01 8.70
N TYR A 109 -4.65 3.77 8.51
CA TYR A 109 -3.96 3.89 7.23
C TYR A 109 -3.48 2.53 6.70
N LEU A 110 -2.74 1.76 7.49
CA LEU A 110 -2.20 0.46 7.08
C LEU A 110 -3.32 -0.56 6.84
N LYS A 111 -4.36 -0.56 7.68
CA LYS A 111 -5.53 -1.43 7.51
C LYS A 111 -6.26 -1.11 6.20
N LYS A 112 -6.51 0.17 5.89
CA LYS A 112 -7.14 0.59 4.64
C LYS A 112 -6.37 0.08 3.43
N HIS A 113 -5.05 0.30 3.39
CA HIS A 113 -4.21 -0.16 2.29
C HIS A 113 -4.27 -1.69 2.11
N LYS A 114 -4.25 -2.46 3.20
CA LYS A 114 -4.42 -3.91 3.16
C LYS A 114 -5.77 -4.30 2.55
N ASP A 115 -6.86 -3.76 3.10
CA ASP A 115 -8.23 -4.09 2.66
C ASP A 115 -8.49 -3.67 1.19
N GLU A 116 -8.00 -2.50 0.78
CA GLU A 116 -8.13 -2.04 -0.60
C GLU A 116 -7.37 -2.95 -1.56
N THR A 117 -6.14 -3.39 -1.25
CA THR A 117 -5.39 -4.34 -2.10
C THR A 117 -6.16 -5.63 -2.35
N GLU A 118 -6.78 -6.18 -1.32
CA GLU A 118 -7.56 -7.43 -1.42
C GLU A 118 -8.75 -7.29 -2.40
N SER A 119 -9.35 -6.09 -2.49
CA SER A 119 -10.44 -5.81 -3.44
C SER A 119 -10.02 -5.87 -4.92
N PHE A 120 -8.72 -5.90 -5.22
CA PHE A 120 -8.21 -6.01 -6.59
C PHE A 120 -8.11 -7.45 -7.09
N LEU A 121 -8.34 -8.46 -6.26
CA LEU A 121 -8.41 -9.85 -6.71
C LEU A 121 -9.48 -10.02 -7.80
N LEU A 122 -9.10 -10.69 -8.90
CA LEU A 122 -10.01 -11.00 -10.00
C LEU A 122 -10.73 -12.32 -9.73
N LYS A 123 -11.99 -12.40 -10.16
CA LYS A 123 -12.72 -13.69 -10.18
C LYS A 123 -12.04 -14.62 -11.18
N THR A 124 -11.60 -15.77 -10.70
CA THR A 124 -11.13 -16.90 -11.52
C THR A 124 -12.31 -17.63 -12.14
#